data_AF-A0A7S4NV27-F1
#
_entry.id   AF-A0A7S4NV27-F1
#
_cell.length_a   1.000
_cell.length_b   1.000
_cell.length_c   1.000
_cell.angle_alpha   90.00
_cell.angle_beta   90.00
_cell.angle_gamma   90.00
#
_symmetry.space_group_name_H-M   'P 1'
#
loop_
_entity.id
_entity.type
_entity.pdbx_description
1 polymer ?
#
loop_
_entity_poly.entity_id
_entity_poly.type
_entity_poly.pdbx_seq_one_letter_code
_entity_poly.pdbx_strand_id
1 'polypeptide(L)'
;CDKVRWNLSWFPSSIQTIMCVGVPMNTFLPTRMLPPSLVTCRMANCGLCGSLDLTVLPPCVTGLWLTNNAFSGTVVLNHLPKNIREINLRHNSLTEVIILQGSIEFPVEALVVHQNGK
;
A
#
# COMPACT_ATOMS: atom_id res chain seq x y z
N CYS A 1 -6.76 13.09 -11.13
CA CYS A 1 -6.51 11.67 -11.42
C CYS A 1 -7.52 11.23 -12.44
N ASP A 2 -7.06 10.64 -13.52
CA ASP A 2 -7.97 10.11 -14.54
C ASP A 2 -8.72 8.93 -13.93
N LYS A 3 -10.02 8.79 -14.22
CA LYS A 3 -10.91 7.80 -13.58
C LYS A 3 -10.54 6.33 -13.85
N VAL A 4 -9.39 6.07 -14.49
CA VAL A 4 -8.94 4.74 -14.89
C VAL A 4 -8.22 4.09 -13.72
N ARG A 5 -8.65 2.88 -13.33
CA ARG A 5 -7.94 2.03 -12.37
C ARG A 5 -6.87 1.22 -13.09
N TRP A 6 -5.74 0.99 -12.44
CA TRP A 6 -4.71 0.12 -13.00
C TRP A 6 -5.25 -1.30 -13.13
N ASN A 7 -5.24 -1.86 -14.33
CA ASN A 7 -5.72 -3.22 -14.54
C ASN A 7 -4.63 -4.24 -14.16
N LEU A 8 -4.89 -5.01 -13.11
CA LEU A 8 -4.03 -6.11 -12.65
C LEU A 8 -4.49 -7.50 -13.10
N SER A 9 -5.56 -7.62 -13.90
CA SER A 9 -6.17 -8.91 -14.25
C SER A 9 -5.26 -9.87 -15.00
N TRP A 10 -4.23 -9.35 -15.65
CA TRP A 10 -3.26 -10.11 -16.44
C TRP A 10 -1.97 -10.42 -15.67
N PHE A 11 -1.84 -9.97 -14.42
CA PHE A 11 -0.70 -10.33 -13.59
C PHE A 11 -0.77 -11.82 -13.24
N PRO A 12 0.29 -12.62 -13.50
CA PRO A 12 0.41 -13.94 -12.93
C PRO A 12 0.25 -13.91 -11.41
N SER A 13 -0.48 -14.88 -10.87
CA SER A 13 -0.69 -15.01 -9.42
C SER A 13 0.62 -15.23 -8.66
N SER A 14 1.65 -15.74 -9.34
CA SER A 14 3.00 -16.00 -8.82
C SER A 14 3.87 -14.75 -8.70
N ILE A 15 3.42 -13.57 -9.14
CA ILE A 15 4.21 -12.34 -8.99
C ILE A 15 4.43 -12.05 -7.49
N GLN A 16 5.71 -11.94 -7.12
CA GLN A 16 6.13 -11.65 -5.76
C GLN A 16 6.56 -10.20 -5.57
N THR A 17 6.95 -9.53 -6.64
CA THR A 17 7.49 -8.17 -6.59
C THR A 17 6.85 -7.31 -7.66
N ILE A 18 6.32 -6.17 -7.24
CA ILE A 18 5.91 -5.07 -8.12
C ILE A 18 6.84 -3.90 -7.84
N MET A 19 7.53 -3.43 -8.87
CA MET A 19 8.43 -2.28 -8.77
C MET A 19 8.14 -1.30 -9.92
N CYS A 20 7.65 -0.11 -9.56
CA CYS A 20 7.45 1.01 -10.47
C CYS A 20 7.95 2.27 -9.78
N VAL A 21 9.02 2.89 -10.28
CA VAL A 21 9.57 4.12 -9.68
C VAL A 21 9.76 5.15 -10.77
N GLY A 22 9.12 6.31 -10.60
CA GLY A 22 9.19 7.41 -11.57
C GLY A 22 8.42 7.15 -12.87
N VAL A 23 7.53 6.15 -12.89
CA VAL A 23 6.67 5.86 -14.05
C VAL A 23 5.34 6.59 -13.88
N PRO A 24 5.00 7.60 -14.71
CA PRO A 24 3.80 8.41 -14.53
C PRO A 24 2.54 7.65 -14.95
N MET A 25 2.00 6.84 -14.03
CA MET A 25 0.82 6.01 -14.27
C MET A 25 -0.49 6.78 -14.06
N ASN A 26 -0.50 7.78 -13.16
CA ASN A 26 -1.64 8.69 -12.91
C ASN A 26 -3.00 7.98 -12.70
N THR A 27 -2.99 6.90 -11.92
CA THR A 27 -4.09 5.93 -11.81
C THR A 27 -4.35 5.52 -10.36
N PHE A 28 -5.43 4.77 -10.12
CA PHE A 28 -5.71 4.14 -8.83
C PHE A 28 -4.99 2.80 -8.71
N LEU A 29 -4.45 2.52 -7.53
CA LEU A 29 -3.92 1.21 -7.15
C LEU A 29 -5.05 0.34 -6.57
N PRO A 30 -5.52 -0.72 -7.25
CA PRO A 30 -6.52 -1.62 -6.69
C PRO A 30 -5.85 -2.59 -5.69
N THR A 31 -5.64 -2.15 -4.46
CA THR A 31 -4.96 -2.94 -3.40
C THR A 31 -5.59 -4.32 -3.17
N ARG A 32 -6.92 -4.43 -3.33
CA ARG A 32 -7.67 -5.70 -3.22
C ARG A 32 -7.40 -6.70 -4.35
N MET A 33 -6.83 -6.24 -5.47
CA MET A 33 -6.52 -7.06 -6.64
C MET A 33 -5.02 -7.35 -6.77
N LEU A 34 -4.24 -7.04 -5.73
CA LEU A 34 -2.82 -7.37 -5.72
C LEU A 34 -2.63 -8.90 -5.82
N PRO A 35 -1.60 -9.39 -6.54
CA PRO A 35 -1.35 -10.82 -6.68
C PRO A 35 -1.26 -11.53 -5.31
N PRO A 36 -1.82 -12.73 -5.17
CA PRO A 36 -1.86 -13.42 -3.87
C PRO A 36 -0.47 -13.79 -3.35
N SER A 37 0.51 -14.03 -4.24
CA SER A 37 1.90 -14.30 -3.85
C SER A 37 2.75 -13.03 -3.68
N LEU A 38 2.16 -11.84 -3.74
CA LEU A 38 2.91 -10.59 -3.63
C LEU A 38 3.58 -10.49 -2.26
N VAL A 39 4.89 -10.26 -2.27
CA VAL A 39 5.74 -10.10 -1.09
C VAL A 39 6.12 -8.63 -0.92
N THR A 40 6.48 -7.96 -2.02
CA THR A 40 6.94 -6.57 -2.00
C THR A 40 6.26 -5.74 -3.08
N CYS A 41 5.84 -4.53 -2.72
CA CYS A 41 5.28 -3.56 -3.65
C CYS A 41 5.96 -2.21 -3.44
N ARG A 42 6.70 -1.75 -4.44
CA ARG A 42 7.39 -0.45 -4.46
C ARG A 42 6.86 0.36 -5.63
N MET A 43 6.01 1.33 -5.32
CA MET A 43 5.41 2.22 -6.31
C MET A 43 5.60 3.68 -5.88
N ALA A 44 6.71 4.29 -6.28
CA ALA A 44 7.08 5.64 -5.84
C ALA A 44 7.12 6.61 -7.01
N ASN A 45 6.62 7.84 -6.81
CA ASN A 45 6.60 8.85 -7.85
C ASN A 45 5.89 8.38 -9.14
N CYS A 46 4.71 7.78 -8.97
CA CYS A 46 3.92 7.23 -10.08
C CYS A 46 2.64 8.02 -10.38
N GLY A 47 2.37 9.09 -9.62
CA GLY A 47 1.12 9.83 -9.70
C GLY A 47 -0.10 9.00 -9.25
N LEU A 48 0.11 7.94 -8.46
CA LEU A 48 -0.99 7.13 -7.95
C LEU A 48 -1.88 7.97 -7.04
N CYS A 49 -3.19 7.73 -7.04
CA CYS A 49 -4.15 8.62 -6.41
C CYS A 49 -5.29 7.87 -5.72
N GLY A 50 -6.15 8.63 -5.05
CA GLY A 50 -7.35 8.12 -4.41
C GLY A 50 -7.09 7.58 -2.99
N SER A 51 -8.07 6.87 -2.45
CA SER A 51 -7.97 6.25 -1.13
C SER A 51 -7.22 4.93 -1.17
N LEU A 52 -6.45 4.64 -0.12
CA LEU A 52 -5.80 3.35 0.09
C LEU A 52 -6.63 2.48 1.01
N ASP A 53 -6.99 1.30 0.52
CA ASP A 53 -7.62 0.27 1.33
C ASP A 53 -6.59 -0.81 1.68
N LEU A 54 -6.02 -0.71 2.88
CA LEU A 54 -5.02 -1.66 3.39
C LEU A 54 -5.65 -2.73 4.29
N THR A 55 -6.98 -2.83 4.34
CA THR A 55 -7.68 -3.83 5.17
C THR A 55 -7.64 -5.23 4.56
N VAL A 56 -7.30 -5.34 3.28
CA VAL A 56 -7.20 -6.61 2.56
C VAL A 56 -5.94 -6.58 1.70
N LEU A 57 -4.82 -6.99 2.31
CA LEU A 57 -3.55 -7.22 1.62
C LEU A 57 -3.29 -8.72 1.49
N PRO A 58 -2.58 -9.17 0.44
CA PRO A 58 -2.13 -10.56 0.37
C PRO A 58 -1.31 -10.96 1.60
N PRO A 59 -1.46 -12.19 2.11
CA PRO A 59 -0.85 -12.64 3.37
C PRO A 59 0.69 -12.70 3.32
N CYS A 60 1.27 -12.76 2.11
CA CYS A 60 2.70 -12.81 1.88
C CYS A 60 3.37 -11.43 1.91
N VAL A 61 2.61 -10.32 1.93
CA VAL A 61 3.19 -8.98 1.87
C VAL A 61 4.01 -8.69 3.11
N THR A 62 5.25 -8.28 2.89
CA THR A 62 6.22 -7.89 3.92
C THR A 62 6.56 -6.40 3.87
N GLY A 63 6.45 -5.77 2.68
CA GLY A 63 6.82 -4.37 2.49
C GLY A 63 5.98 -3.66 1.44
N LEU A 64 5.53 -2.46 1.79
CA LEU A 64 4.73 -1.58 0.93
C LEU A 64 5.31 -0.16 0.93
N TRP A 65 5.93 0.25 -0.18
CA TRP A 65 6.52 1.57 -0.36
C TRP A 65 5.75 2.35 -1.42
N LEU A 66 4.93 3.31 -0.99
CA LEU A 66 4.03 4.10 -1.82
C LEU A 66 4.33 5.61 -1.76
N THR A 67 5.59 5.95 -1.50
CA THR A 67 6.02 7.34 -1.28
C THR A 67 5.89 8.21 -2.52
N ASN A 68 5.69 9.51 -2.32
CA ASN A 68 5.60 10.50 -3.41
C ASN A 68 4.49 10.15 -4.40
N ASN A 69 3.27 10.01 -3.91
CA ASN A 69 2.08 9.86 -4.74
C ASN A 69 1.02 10.88 -4.28
N ALA A 70 -0.18 10.80 -4.84
CA ALA A 70 -1.33 11.66 -4.52
C ALA A 70 -2.43 10.87 -3.80
N PHE A 71 -2.08 9.85 -3.01
CA PHE A 71 -3.06 9.17 -2.17
C PHE A 71 -3.64 10.14 -1.15
N SER A 72 -4.94 10.04 -0.89
CA SER A 72 -5.67 10.97 -0.01
C SER A 72 -6.71 10.25 0.83
N GLY A 73 -7.23 10.95 1.84
CA GLY A 73 -8.18 10.40 2.80
C GLY A 73 -7.50 9.64 3.94
N THR A 74 -8.30 8.84 4.64
CA THR A 74 -7.89 8.09 5.83
C THR A 74 -7.44 6.68 5.47
N VAL A 75 -6.33 6.24 6.05
CA VAL A 75 -5.83 4.86 5.94
C VAL A 75 -6.01 4.15 7.28
N VAL A 76 -6.56 2.94 7.25
CA VAL A 76 -6.75 2.11 8.44
C VAL A 76 -5.79 0.91 8.39
N LEU A 77 -5.07 0.67 9.48
CA LEU A 77 -4.03 -0.37 9.59
C LEU A 77 -4.44 -1.53 10.52
N ASN A 78 -5.71 -1.92 10.50
CA ASN A 78 -6.28 -2.88 11.45
C ASN A 78 -6.28 -4.35 10.99
N HIS A 79 -5.89 -4.66 9.75
CA HIS A 79 -5.88 -6.04 9.21
C HIS A 79 -4.63 -6.31 8.39
N LEU A 80 -3.48 -5.86 8.90
CA LEU A 80 -2.23 -6.06 8.19
C LEU A 80 -1.79 -7.52 8.23
N PRO A 81 -1.16 -8.05 7.16
CA PRO A 81 -0.62 -9.40 7.14
C PRO A 81 0.38 -9.62 8.27
N LYS A 82 0.40 -10.83 8.84
CA LYS A 82 1.32 -11.20 9.94
C LYS A 82 2.80 -10.93 9.64
N ASN A 83 3.17 -10.98 8.37
CA ASN A 83 4.55 -10.85 7.93
C ASN A 83 4.94 -9.41 7.52
N ILE A 84 4.01 -8.44 7.63
CA ILE A 84 4.30 -7.06 7.29
C ILE A 84 5.41 -6.51 8.21
N ARG A 85 6.36 -5.78 7.62
CA ARG A 85 7.50 -5.19 8.33
C ARG A 85 7.56 -3.68 8.12
N GLU A 86 7.22 -3.23 6.92
CA GLU A 86 7.35 -1.82 6.58
C GLU A 86 6.20 -1.33 5.70
N ILE A 87 5.63 -0.19 6.07
CA ILE A 87 4.67 0.56 5.27
C ILE A 87 5.16 2.00 5.18
N ASN A 88 5.45 2.48 3.97
CA ASN A 88 5.92 3.83 3.74
C ASN A 88 4.96 4.62 2.84
N LEU A 89 4.26 5.58 3.44
CA LEU A 89 3.23 6.43 2.83
C LEU A 89 3.64 7.91 2.79
N ARG A 90 4.90 8.24 3.10
CA ARG A 90 5.40 9.63 3.09
C ARG A 90 5.15 10.31 1.75
N HIS A 91 5.03 11.63 1.79
CA HIS A 91 4.78 12.47 0.62
C HIS A 91 3.51 12.05 -0.15
N ASN A 92 2.41 11.88 0.59
CA ASN A 92 1.05 11.76 0.06
C ASN A 92 0.15 12.83 0.70
N SER A 93 -1.09 12.94 0.23
CA SER A 93 -2.12 13.86 0.74
C SER A 93 -3.07 13.17 1.73
N LEU A 94 -2.57 12.20 2.49
CA LEU A 94 -3.35 11.47 3.49
C LEU A 94 -3.79 12.40 4.62
N THR A 95 -5.05 12.32 5.00
CA THR A 95 -5.60 13.14 6.08
C THR A 95 -5.37 12.51 7.44
N GLU A 96 -5.28 11.18 7.51
CA GLU A 96 -5.13 10.45 8.76
C GLU A 96 -4.65 9.01 8.52
N VAL A 97 -3.89 8.45 9.46
CA VAL A 97 -3.59 7.03 9.55
C VAL A 97 -4.05 6.53 10.91
N ILE A 98 -5.00 5.60 10.90
CA ILE A 98 -5.63 5.05 12.09
C ILE A 98 -5.09 3.64 12.33
N ILE A 99 -4.59 3.41 13.55
CA ILE A 99 -4.23 2.09 14.05
C ILE A 99 -5.23 1.77 15.17
N LEU A 100 -6.08 0.76 14.97
CA LEU A 100 -6.98 0.31 16.03
C LEU A 100 -6.19 -0.60 16.98
N GLN A 101 -6.32 -0.40 18.29
CA GLN A 101 -5.64 -1.23 19.29
C GLN A 101 -6.18 -2.67 19.25
N GLY A 102 -5.30 -3.65 19.40
CA GLY A 102 -5.66 -5.07 19.48
C GLY A 102 -5.81 -5.80 18.13
N SER A 103 -5.66 -5.11 17.01
CA SER A 103 -5.85 -5.70 15.67
C SER A 103 -4.54 -6.07 14.96
N ILE A 104 -3.40 -5.82 15.61
CA ILE A 104 -2.08 -6.27 15.16
C ILE A 104 -1.67 -7.42 16.10
N GLU A 105 -1.84 -8.67 15.65
CA GLU A 105 -1.57 -9.88 16.44
C GLU A 105 -0.08 -10.25 16.53
N PHE A 106 0.81 -9.40 16.04
CA PHE A 106 2.26 -9.61 16.00
C PHE A 106 3.00 -8.44 16.66
N PRO A 107 4.28 -8.62 17.07
CA PRO A 107 4.99 -7.61 17.83
C PRO A 107 5.02 -6.28 17.06
N VAL A 108 4.27 -5.29 17.55
CA VAL A 108 4.16 -3.96 16.94
C VAL A 108 5.53 -3.29 16.81
N GLU A 109 6.49 -3.68 17.65
CA GLU A 109 7.89 -3.24 17.63
C GLU A 109 8.62 -3.49 16.29
N ALA A 110 8.18 -4.48 15.49
CA ALA A 110 8.80 -4.79 14.20
C ALA A 110 8.16 -4.05 13.01
N LEU A 111 6.98 -3.45 13.19
CA LEU A 111 6.27 -2.76 12.11
C LEU A 111 6.65 -1.28 12.09
N VAL A 112 7.35 -0.87 11.03
CA VAL A 112 7.71 0.52 10.80
C VAL A 112 6.69 1.16 9.86
N VAL A 113 5.95 2.15 10.35
CA VAL A 113 5.03 2.96 9.54
C VAL A 113 5.60 4.36 9.36
N HIS A 114 5.82 4.75 8.13
CA HIS A 114 6.25 6.10 7.77
C HIS A 114 5.08 6.86 7.13
N GLN A 115 4.64 7.94 7.76
CA GLN A 115 3.64 8.86 7.22
C GLN A 115 4.13 10.30 7.32
N ASN A 116 3.47 11.21 6.60
CA ASN A 116 3.67 12.63 6.82
C ASN A 116 3.19 12.99 8.23
N GLY A 117 3.96 13.80 8.95
CA GLY A 117 3.56 14.28 10.27
C GLY A 117 2.26 15.08 10.16
N LYS A 118 1.33 14.83 11.07
CA LYS A 118 0.52 15.93 11.63
C LYS A 118 1.32 16.57 12.74
#